data_AF-A0A0H5RTT8-F1
#
_entry.id   AF-A0A0H5RTT8-F1
#
_cell.length_a   1.000
_cell.length_b   1.000
_cell.length_c   1.000
_cell.angle_alpha   90.00
_cell.angle_beta   90.00
_cell.angle_gamma   90.00
#
_symmetry.space_group_name_H-M   'P 1'
#
loop_
_entity.id
_entity.type
_entity.pdbx_description
1 polymer ?
#
loop_
_entity_poly.entity_id
_entity_poly.type
_entity_poly.pdbx_seq_one_letter_code
_entity_poly.pdbx_strand_id
1 'polypeptide(L)'
;GKLDPVIGRDEEIRRTVQVLCRRTKNNPVLLGQPGVGKTAIAEGLAIRLANGDVPTNLQQMSLISLDLGALIAGASHRGEFEQRLKAVLAEIKSSSRVILFIDEIHLLLGAGRAEGA
;
A
#
# COMPACT_ATOMS: atom_id res chain seq x y z
N GLY A 1 6.90 -6.28 -18.72
CA GLY A 1 5.74 -5.59 -18.13
C GLY A 1 5.91 -4.09 -18.28
N LYS A 2 4.97 -3.26 -17.80
CA LYS A 2 5.10 -1.78 -17.80
C LYS A 2 5.96 -1.24 -16.66
N LEU A 3 6.30 -2.08 -15.68
CA LEU A 3 7.18 -1.72 -14.55
C LEU A 3 8.62 -2.04 -14.92
N ASP A 4 9.51 -1.11 -14.61
CA ASP A 4 10.95 -1.30 -14.75
C ASP A 4 11.46 -2.32 -13.73
N PRO A 5 12.54 -3.05 -14.06
CA PRO A 5 13.16 -3.96 -13.11
C PRO A 5 13.72 -3.20 -11.90
N VAL A 6 13.40 -3.67 -10.70
CA VAL A 6 13.89 -3.07 -9.46
C VAL A 6 15.27 -3.63 -9.14
N ILE A 7 16.27 -2.76 -9.04
CA ILE A 7 17.67 -3.13 -8.78
C ILE A 7 18.03 -2.85 -7.32
N GLY A 8 18.68 -3.81 -6.65
CA GLY A 8 19.30 -3.59 -5.33
C GLY A 8 18.34 -3.48 -4.14
N ARG A 9 17.09 -3.95 -4.27
CA ARG A 9 16.06 -3.92 -3.20
C ARG A 9 15.55 -5.29 -2.77
N ASP A 10 16.30 -6.35 -3.09
CA ASP A 10 15.86 -7.72 -2.86
C ASP A 10 15.64 -8.04 -1.38
N GLU A 11 16.45 -7.46 -0.49
CA GLU A 11 16.32 -7.70 0.95
C GLU A 11 15.03 -7.07 1.49
N GLU A 12 14.74 -5.82 1.13
CA GLU A 12 13.54 -5.10 1.57
C GLU A 12 12.27 -5.73 0.99
N ILE A 13 12.30 -6.15 -0.28
CA ILE A 13 11.17 -6.88 -0.90
C ILE A 13 10.95 -8.21 -0.17
N ARG A 14 12.01 -8.99 0.07
CA ARG A 14 11.94 -10.25 0.81
C ARG A 14 11.40 -10.03 2.22
N ARG A 15 11.83 -8.98 2.91
CA ARG A 15 11.34 -8.63 4.25
C ARG A 15 9.86 -8.24 4.23
N THR A 16 9.42 -7.53 3.21
CA THR A 16 8.02 -7.15 2.99
C THR A 16 7.15 -8.41 2.84
N VAL A 17 7.57 -9.35 1.98
CA VAL A 17 6.94 -10.67 1.83
C VAL A 17 6.86 -11.41 3.17
N GLN A 18 7.98 -11.49 3.92
CA GLN A 18 8.01 -12.15 5.23
C GLN A 18 7.01 -11.55 6.23
N VAL A 19 6.86 -10.22 6.25
CA VAL A 19 5.90 -9.56 7.13
C VAL A 19 4.46 -9.86 6.71
N LEU A 20 4.15 -9.79 5.41
CA LEU A 20 2.82 -10.11 4.87
C LEU A 20 2.39 -11.54 5.20
N CYS A 21 3.33 -12.48 5.28
CA CYS A 21 3.05 -13.88 5.63
C CYS A 21 2.83 -14.15 7.12
N ARG A 22 2.96 -13.15 8.00
CA ARG A 22 2.78 -13.36 9.44
C ARG A 22 1.31 -13.60 9.79
N ARG A 23 1.07 -14.35 10.87
CA ARG A 23 -0.28 -14.55 11.42
C ARG A 23 -0.85 -13.29 12.06
N THR A 24 -0.01 -12.48 12.68
CA THR A 24 -0.37 -11.21 13.34
C THR A 24 0.64 -10.13 13.00
N LYS A 25 0.20 -8.86 13.03
CA LYS A 25 1.03 -7.70 12.65
C LYS A 25 1.67 -7.90 11.25
N ASN A 26 0.82 -8.29 10.30
CA ASN A 26 1.20 -8.63 8.93
C ASN A 26 1.17 -7.45 7.96
N ASN A 27 1.11 -6.23 8.49
CA ASN A 27 1.11 -4.99 7.70
C ASN A 27 2.53 -4.40 7.73
N PRO A 28 3.34 -4.56 6.66
CA PRO A 28 4.65 -3.94 6.58
C PRO A 28 4.52 -2.42 6.49
N VAL A 29 5.44 -1.71 7.14
CA VAL A 29 5.57 -0.25 7.03
C VAL A 29 7.01 0.04 6.58
N LEU A 30 7.14 0.66 5.41
CA LEU A 30 8.43 1.03 4.85
C LEU A 30 8.84 2.41 5.39
N LEU A 31 9.90 2.44 6.19
CA LEU A 31 10.43 3.66 6.79
C LEU A 31 11.62 4.17 5.98
N GLY A 32 11.70 5.48 5.81
CA GLY A 32 12.79 6.15 5.10
C GLY A 32 12.41 7.56 4.67
N GLN A 33 13.41 8.36 4.30
CA GLN A 33 13.20 9.72 3.79
C GLN A 33 12.38 9.71 2.48
N PRO A 34 11.76 10.84 2.09
CA PRO A 34 11.19 11.00 0.75
C PRO A 34 12.24 10.74 -0.34
N GLY A 35 11.82 10.16 -1.47
CA GLY A 35 12.71 9.94 -2.62
C GLY A 35 13.68 8.75 -2.53
N VAL A 36 13.79 8.05 -1.38
CA VAL A 36 14.72 6.91 -1.23
C VAL A 36 14.31 5.64 -2.00
N GLY A 37 13.19 5.66 -2.74
CA GLY A 37 12.70 4.52 -3.51
C GLY A 37 11.82 3.54 -2.73
N LYS A 38 11.02 4.02 -1.76
CA LYS A 38 10.03 3.17 -1.05
C LYS A 38 9.01 2.57 -2.03
N THR A 39 8.58 3.34 -3.02
CA THR A 39 7.68 2.92 -4.10
C THR A 39 8.28 1.77 -4.92
N ALA A 40 9.60 1.79 -5.18
CA ALA A 40 10.29 0.72 -5.90
C ALA A 40 10.22 -0.63 -5.16
N ILE A 41 10.12 -0.64 -3.83
CA ILE A 41 9.91 -1.88 -3.07
C ILE A 41 8.51 -2.45 -3.34
N ALA A 42 7.49 -1.59 -3.44
CA ALA A 42 6.13 -2.01 -3.78
C ALA A 42 6.02 -2.49 -5.23
N GLU A 43 6.68 -1.82 -6.17
CA GLU A 43 6.78 -2.25 -7.58
C GLU A 43 7.50 -3.60 -7.71
N GLY A 44 8.60 -3.78 -6.97
CA GLY A 44 9.33 -5.04 -6.92
C GLY A 44 8.48 -6.18 -6.33
N LEU A 45 7.69 -5.88 -5.30
CA LEU A 45 6.68 -6.82 -4.77
C LEU A 45 5.63 -7.16 -5.84
N ALA A 46 5.14 -6.18 -6.61
CA ALA A 46 4.18 -6.42 -7.70
C ALA A 46 4.77 -7.37 -8.77
N ILE A 47 6.03 -7.16 -9.16
CA ILE A 47 6.74 -8.04 -10.09
C ILE A 47 6.83 -9.46 -9.54
N ARG A 48 7.19 -9.64 -8.26
CA ARG A 48 7.27 -10.97 -7.64
C ARG A 48 5.92 -11.67 -7.57
N LEU A 49 4.86 -10.94 -7.20
CA LEU A 49 3.48 -11.47 -7.19
C LEU A 49 3.07 -11.94 -8.60
N ALA A 50 3.33 -11.12 -9.63
CA ALA A 50 2.99 -11.45 -11.01
C ALA A 50 3.78 -12.67 -11.54
N ASN A 51 5.04 -12.80 -11.15
CA ASN A 51 5.90 -13.93 -11.53
C ASN A 51 5.65 -15.19 -10.70
N GLY A 52 4.85 -15.12 -9.64
CA GLY A 52 4.69 -16.21 -8.69
C GLY A 52 5.91 -16.47 -7.80
N ASP A 53 6.88 -15.55 -7.76
CA ASP A 53 8.06 -15.59 -6.87
C ASP A 53 7.69 -15.12 -5.44
N VAL A 54 6.67 -15.75 -4.88
CA VAL A 54 6.18 -15.51 -3.53
C VAL A 54 5.69 -16.82 -2.90
N PRO A 55 5.63 -16.90 -1.56
CA PRO A 55 5.07 -18.07 -0.91
C PRO A 55 3.58 -18.27 -1.25
N THR A 56 3.08 -19.50 -1.13
CA THR A 56 1.75 -19.92 -1.60
C THR A 56 0.61 -19.07 -1.06
N ASN A 57 0.74 -18.55 0.15
CA ASN A 57 -0.27 -17.69 0.79
C ASN A 57 -0.41 -16.31 0.13
N LEU A 58 0.58 -15.84 -0.64
CA LEU A 58 0.54 -14.59 -1.39
C LEU A 58 0.32 -14.81 -2.89
N GLN A 59 0.29 -16.06 -3.35
CA GLN A 59 -0.01 -16.35 -4.75
C GLN A 59 -1.43 -15.87 -5.10
N GLN A 60 -1.59 -15.38 -6.33
CA GLN A 60 -2.86 -14.89 -6.85
C GLN A 60 -3.41 -13.65 -6.10
N MET A 61 -2.61 -13.01 -5.23
CA MET A 61 -2.94 -11.70 -4.68
C MET A 61 -2.61 -10.60 -5.70
N SER A 62 -3.48 -9.59 -5.76
CA SER A 62 -3.24 -8.38 -6.54
C SER A 62 -2.72 -7.27 -5.64
N LEU A 63 -1.65 -6.58 -6.06
CA LEU A 63 -1.21 -5.35 -5.41
C LEU A 63 -1.97 -4.16 -6.02
N ILE A 64 -2.63 -3.37 -5.19
CA ILE A 64 -3.35 -2.15 -5.61
C ILE A 64 -2.77 -0.96 -4.87
N SER A 65 -2.44 0.11 -5.59
CA SER A 65 -2.01 1.38 -5.00
C SER A 65 -3.22 2.28 -4.74
N LEU A 66 -3.26 2.89 -3.57
CA LEU A 66 -4.23 3.93 -3.23
C LEU A 66 -3.66 5.31 -3.53
N ASP A 67 -4.29 6.05 -4.45
CA ASP A 67 -3.98 7.46 -4.69
C ASP A 67 -4.74 8.34 -3.69
N LEU A 68 -4.03 8.81 -2.66
CA LEU A 68 -4.58 9.73 -1.67
C LEU A 68 -4.84 11.12 -2.27
N GLY A 69 -4.06 11.56 -3.25
CA GLY A 69 -4.25 12.84 -3.92
C GLY A 69 -5.58 12.89 -4.65
N ALA A 70 -5.94 11.83 -5.38
CA ALA A 70 -7.26 11.70 -6.03
C ALA A 70 -8.42 11.68 -5.02
N LEU A 71 -8.22 11.09 -3.84
CA LEU A 71 -9.24 11.08 -2.78
C LEU A 71 -9.47 12.45 -2.15
N ILE A 72 -8.39 13.22 -1.96
CA ILE A 72 -8.42 14.58 -1.42
C ILE A 72 -8.93 15.57 -2.47
N ALA A 73 -8.59 15.38 -3.74
CA ALA A 73 -9.03 16.22 -4.83
C ALA A 73 -10.56 16.28 -4.90
N GLY A 74 -11.11 17.47 -4.67
CA GLY A 74 -12.55 17.72 -4.68
C GLY A 74 -13.30 17.25 -3.44
N ALA A 75 -12.61 16.86 -2.36
CA ALA A 75 -13.24 16.73 -1.04
C ALA A 75 -13.15 18.09 -0.32
N SER A 76 -14.21 18.89 -0.41
CA SER A 76 -14.25 20.24 0.19
C SER A 76 -14.35 20.21 1.72
N HIS A 77 -14.75 19.05 2.28
CA HIS A 77 -14.95 18.83 3.70
C HIS A 77 -14.34 17.48 4.14
N ARG A 78 -13.75 17.43 5.33
CA ARG A 78 -13.12 16.22 5.91
C ARG A 78 -14.05 14.99 5.92
N GLY A 79 -15.34 15.20 6.18
CA GLY A 79 -16.32 14.10 6.20
C GLY A 79 -16.48 13.41 4.84
N GLU A 80 -16.31 14.16 3.75
CA GLU A 80 -16.38 13.61 2.39
C GLU A 80 -15.17 12.73 2.09
N PHE A 81 -13.97 13.16 2.49
CA PHE A 81 -12.75 12.34 2.39
C PHE A 81 -12.89 11.01 3.15
N GLU A 82 -13.37 11.07 4.41
CA GLU A 82 -13.59 9.87 5.22
C GLU A 82 -14.62 8.92 4.60
N GLN A 83 -15.69 9.46 4.00
CA GLN A 83 -16.69 8.66 3.29
C GLN A 83 -16.12 7.98 2.04
N ARG A 84 -15.35 8.72 1.22
CA ARG A 84 -14.68 8.17 0.04
C ARG A 84 -13.68 7.07 0.42
N LEU A 85 -12.88 7.29 1.46
CA LEU A 85 -11.94 6.28 1.97
C LEU A 85 -12.67 5.03 2.46
N LYS A 86 -13.78 5.19 3.21
CA LYS A 86 -14.61 4.05 3.65
C LYS A 86 -15.17 3.25 2.48
N ALA A 87 -15.62 3.92 1.41
CA ALA A 87 -16.13 3.25 0.22
C ALA A 87 -15.05 2.40 -0.46
N VAL A 88 -13.84 2.96 -0.65
CA VAL A 88 -12.71 2.22 -1.23
C VAL A 88 -12.31 1.03 -0.36
N LEU A 89 -12.23 1.20 0.96
CA LEU A 89 -11.91 0.10 1.87
C LEU A 89 -12.99 -1.00 1.88
N ALA A 90 -14.27 -0.64 1.69
CA ALA A 90 -15.35 -1.61 1.57
C ALA A 90 -15.22 -2.44 0.28
N GLU A 91 -14.90 -1.79 -0.84
CA GLU A 91 -14.65 -2.47 -2.11
C GLU A 91 -13.45 -3.42 -2.02
N ILE A 92 -12.34 -2.99 -1.41
CA ILE A 92 -11.17 -3.83 -1.19
C ILE A 92 -11.51 -5.04 -0.31
N LYS A 93 -12.27 -4.85 0.77
CA LYS A 93 -12.71 -5.96 1.65
C LYS A 93 -13.59 -6.98 0.92
N SER A 94 -14.34 -6.56 -0.09
CA SER A 94 -15.14 -7.47 -0.92
C SER A 94 -14.27 -8.35 -1.83
N SER A 95 -13.03 -7.92 -2.12
CA SER A 95 -12.04 -8.67 -2.88
C SER A 95 -11.09 -9.40 -1.93
N SER A 96 -11.25 -10.72 -1.79
CA SER A 96 -10.53 -11.53 -0.79
C SER A 96 -9.03 -11.71 -1.04
N ARG A 97 -8.47 -11.12 -2.11
CA ARG A 97 -7.08 -11.33 -2.57
C ARG A 97 -6.39 -10.06 -3.03
N VAL A 98 -6.41 -9.03 -2.18
CA VAL A 98 -5.77 -7.74 -2.45
C VAL A 98 -4.76 -7.39 -1.36
N ILE A 99 -3.59 -6.90 -1.77
CA ILE A 99 -2.64 -6.18 -0.94
C ILE A 99 -2.77 -4.70 -1.29
N LEU A 100 -3.11 -3.88 -0.31
CA LEU A 100 -3.21 -2.43 -0.49
C LEU A 100 -1.87 -1.75 -0.19
N PHE A 101 -1.33 -1.05 -1.17
CA PHE A 101 -0.20 -0.16 -1.01
C PHE A 101 -0.73 1.27 -0.81
N ILE A 102 -0.28 1.92 0.26
CA ILE A 102 -0.60 3.32 0.56
C ILE A 102 0.73 4.05 0.66
N ASP A 103 1.03 4.88 -0.33
CA ASP A 103 2.15 5.80 -0.21
C ASP A 103 1.80 6.91 0.78
N GLU A 104 2.81 7.40 1.50
CA GLU A 104 2.64 8.49 2.45
C GLU A 104 1.50 8.30 3.48
N ILE A 105 1.38 7.09 4.05
CA ILE A 105 0.32 6.73 5.03
C ILE A 105 0.16 7.72 6.19
N HIS A 106 1.20 8.50 6.51
CA HIS A 106 1.13 9.55 7.52
C HIS A 106 0.15 10.67 7.18
N LEU A 107 -0.15 10.91 5.90
CA LEU A 107 -1.20 11.84 5.46
C LEU A 107 -2.59 11.42 5.98
N LEU A 108 -2.86 10.11 6.04
CA LEU A 108 -4.09 9.59 6.64
C LEU A 108 -4.14 9.83 8.15
N LEU A 109 -2.99 9.75 8.83
CA LEU A 109 -2.89 10.00 10.27
C LEU A 109 -3.00 11.50 10.60
N GLY A 110 -2.44 12.36 9.75
CA GLY A 110 -2.47 13.81 9.86
C GLY A 110 -3.84 14.43 9.55
N ALA A 111 -4.57 13.88 8.57
CA ALA A 111 -5.96 14.26 8.31
C ALA A 111 -6.88 14.04 9.53
N GLY A 112 -6.48 13.17 10.44
CA GLY A 112 -7.14 12.92 11.72
C GLY A 112 -6.88 13.98 12.81
N ARG A 113 -5.70 14.65 12.76
CA ARG A 113 -5.16 15.51 13.81
C ARG A 113 -4.64 16.83 13.22
N ALA A 114 -5.52 17.80 13.01
CA ALA A 114 -5.15 19.20 12.95
C ALA A 114 -6.30 20.02 13.56
N GLU A 115 -5.99 20.60 14.72
CA GLU A 115 -6.49 21.84 15.35
C GLU A 115 -8.01 22.10 15.40
N GLY A 116 -8.55 22.13 16.63
CA GLY A 116 -9.73 22.95 16.96
C GLY A 116 -10.94 22.28 17.60
N ALA A 117 -10.76 21.63 18.75
CA ALA A 117 -11.65 21.70 19.92
C ALA A 117 -10.92 21.18 21.16
#